data_AF-D7CSM5-F1
#
_entry.id   AF-D7CSM5-F1
#
_cell.length_a   1.000
_cell.length_b   1.000
_cell.length_c   1.000
_cell.angle_alpha   90.00
_cell.angle_beta   90.00
_cell.angle_gamma   90.00
#
_symmetry.space_group_name_H-M   'P 1'
#
loop_
_entity.id
_entity.type
_entity.pdbx_description
1 polymer ?
#
loop_
_entity_poly.entity_id
_entity_poly.type
_entity_poly.pdbx_seq_one_letter_code
_entity_poly.pdbx_strand_id
1 'polypeptide(L)' 'MILFYECAGPEARGRLEALQTRLAEGEGYVAGTLLQSADQPELYLLTSTWRANGAPQAAPEGVKVWRFRPVAPEGGA' A
#
# COMPACT_ATOMS: atom_id res chain seq x y z
N MET A 1 8.96 -6.50 -1.11
CA MET A 1 7.62 -6.55 -1.73
C MET A 1 6.99 -5.17 -1.56
N ILE A 2 6.28 -4.68 -2.57
CA ILE A 2 5.56 -3.42 -2.51
C ILE A 2 4.09 -3.70 -2.79
N LEU A 3 3.19 -3.18 -1.95
CA LEU A 3 1.76 -3.23 -2.16
C LEU A 3 1.21 -1.82 -2.36
N PHE A 4 0.20 -1.72 -3.21
CA PHE A 4 -0.59 -0.51 -3.41
C PHE A 4 -2.02 -0.83 -3.02
N TYR A 5 -2.61 0.02 -2.19
CA TYR A 5 -4.00 -0.07 -1.74
C TYR A 5 -4.75 1.16 -2.23
N GLU A 6 -5.75 0.98 -3.10
CA GLU A 6 -6.61 2.05 -3.61
C GLU A 6 -7.96 2.01 -2.90
N CYS A 7 -8.42 3.17 -2.44
CA CYS A 7 -9.78 3.37 -1.96
C CYS A 7 -10.32 4.69 -2.51
N ALA A 8 -11.63 4.73 -2.78
CA ALA A 8 -12.31 5.89 -3.32
C ALA A 8 -13.55 6.25 -2.50
N GLY A 9 -13.90 7.54 -2.50
CA GLY A 9 -15.08 8.09 -1.85
C GLY A 9 -14.79 8.80 -0.53
N PRO A 10 -15.83 9.32 0.14
CA PRO A 10 -15.68 10.22 1.29
C PRO A 10 -14.90 9.65 2.47
N GLU A 11 -14.92 8.32 2.63
CA GLU A 11 -14.24 7.62 3.73
C GLU A 11 -12.86 7.07 3.35
N ALA A 12 -12.43 7.21 2.09
CA ALA A 12 -11.23 6.56 1.57
C ALA A 12 -9.97 6.89 2.38
N ARG A 13 -9.80 8.17 2.72
CA ARG A 13 -8.68 8.64 3.54
C ARG A 13 -8.62 7.93 4.89
N GLY A 14 -9.71 8.00 5.66
CA GLY A 14 -9.76 7.41 7.00
C GLY A 14 -9.58 5.89 6.98
N ARG A 15 -10.15 5.21 5.97
CA ARG A 15 -9.96 3.77 5.77
C ARG A 15 -8.50 3.41 5.52
N LEU A 16 -7.80 4.16 4.66
CA LEU A 16 -6.40 3.90 4.36
C LEU A 16 -5.44 4.35 5.48
N GLU A 17 -5.75 5.41 6.23
CA GLU A 17 -5.02 5.78 7.46
C GLU A 17 -5.12 4.67 8.51
N ALA A 18 -6.33 4.17 8.78
CA ALA A 18 -6.54 3.07 9.71
C ALA A 18 -5.85 1.77 9.25
N LEU A 19 -5.89 1.48 7.94
CA LEU A 19 -5.15 0.37 7.36
C LEU A 19 -3.64 0.55 7.58
N GLN A 20 -3.08 1.73 7.28
CA GLN A 20 -1.65 2.00 7.43
C GLN A 20 -1.18 1.75 8.87
N THR A 21 -1.94 2.20 9.87
CA THR A 21 -1.65 1.94 11.29
C THR A 21 -1.59 0.43 11.57
N ARG A 22 -2.57 -0.34 11.11
CA ARG A 22 -2.59 -1.80 11.28
C ARG A 22 -1.45 -2.50 10.54
N LEU A 23 -1.09 -2.02 9.35
CA LEU A 23 0.02 -2.57 8.58
C LEU A 23 1.36 -2.34 9.26
N ALA A 24 1.52 -1.18 9.92
CA ALA A 24 2.75 -0.82 10.62
C ALA A 24 3.08 -1.75 11.81
N GLU A 25 2.07 -2.45 12.34
CA GLU A 25 2.23 -3.47 13.39
C GLU A 25 2.69 -4.83 12.83
N GLY A 26 2.64 -5.02 11.52
CA GLY A 26 2.93 -6.29 10.87
C GLY A 26 4.43 -6.60 10.80
N GLU A 27 4.79 -7.86 11.08
CA GLU A 27 6.17 -8.32 10.96
C GLU A 27 6.71 -8.12 9.54
N GLY A 28 7.87 -7.48 9.44
CA GLY A 28 8.51 -7.21 8.15
C GLY A 28 7.95 -5.99 7.41
N TYR A 29 7.03 -5.22 7.99
CA TYR A 29 6.70 -3.89 7.49
C TYR A 29 7.95 -3.00 7.51
N VAL A 30 8.16 -2.23 6.44
CA VAL A 30 9.32 -1.32 6.30
C VAL A 30 8.87 0.12 6.30
N ALA A 31 7.90 0.45 5.45
CA ALA A 31 7.42 1.82 5.28
C ALA A 31 6.08 1.82 4.54
N GLY A 32 5.39 2.95 4.60
CA GLY A 32 4.22 3.20 3.77
C GLY A 32 3.93 4.69 3.65
N THR A 33 3.29 5.07 2.56
CA THR A 33 2.98 6.47 2.25
C THR A 33 1.55 6.56 1.74
N LEU A 34 0.74 7.38 2.40
CA LEU A 34 -0.59 7.73 1.94
C LEU A 34 -0.49 8.87 0.93
N LEU A 35 -1.16 8.71 -0.20
CA LEU A 35 -1.18 9.61 -1.34
C LEU A 35 -2.63 9.92 -1.68
N GLN A 36 -2.89 11.16 -2.10
CA GLN A 36 -4.16 11.58 -2.67
C GLN A 36 -3.95 11.85 -4.17
N SER A 37 -4.91 11.47 -5.00
CA SER A 37 -4.87 11.82 -6.41
C SER A 37 -5.17 13.32 -6.61
N ALA A 38 -4.32 14.00 -7.38
CA ALA A 38 -4.53 15.41 -7.72
C ALA A 38 -5.74 15.61 -8.65
N ASP A 39 -5.97 14.67 -9.56
CA ASP A 39 -7.05 14.74 -10.55
C ASP A 39 -8.38 14.19 -10.02
N GLN A 40 -8.34 13.39 -8.95
CA GLN A 40 -9.50 12.76 -8.33
C GLN A 40 -9.42 12.90 -6.80
N PRO A 41 -9.88 14.00 -6.20
CA PRO A 41 -9.67 14.29 -4.78
C PRO A 41 -10.25 13.27 -3.80
N GLU A 42 -11.21 12.45 -4.23
CA GLU A 42 -11.78 11.37 -3.41
C GLU A 42 -11.04 10.03 -3.56
N LEU A 43 -10.02 9.97 -4.42
CA LEU A 43 -9.21 8.77 -4.66
C LEU A 43 -7.91 8.86 -3.84
N TYR A 44 -7.67 7.83 -3.03
CA TYR A 44 -6.48 7.71 -2.21
C TYR A 44 -5.75 6.40 -2.49
N LEU A 45 -4.42 6.45 -2.39
CA LEU A 45 -3.52 5.33 -2.53
C LEU A 45 -2.62 5.22 -1.30
N LEU A 46 -2.47 4.03 -0.74
CA LEU A 46 -1.44 3.73 0.24
C LEU A 46 -0.38 2.85 -0.42
N THR A 47 0.86 3.32 -0.49
CA THR A 47 2.01 2.49 -0.81
C THR A 47 2.50 1.81 0.47
N SER A 48 2.91 0.55 0.37
CA SER A 48 3.41 -0.19 1.53
C SER A 48 4.55 -1.12 1.13
N THR A 49 5.70 -0.96 1.78
CA THR A 49 6.90 -1.73 1.52
C THR A 49 7.13 -2.73 2.65
N TRP A 50 7.43 -3.97 2.27
CA TRP A 50 7.62 -5.11 3.17
C TRP A 50 8.89 -5.88 2.82
N ARG A 51 9.52 -6.46 3.84
CA ARG A 51 10.47 -7.57 3.69
C ARG A 51 9.74 -8.75 3.03
N ALA A 52 10.46 -9.55 2.25
CA ALA A 52 9.90 -10.45 1.24
C ALA A 52 8.77 -11.39 1.71
N ASN A 53 8.72 -11.76 2.99
CA ASN A 53 7.76 -12.71 3.55
C ASN A 53 6.69 -12.10 4.47
N GLY A 54 6.69 -10.78 4.71
CA GLY A 54 5.84 -10.15 5.73
C GLY A 54 4.49 -9.61 5.24
N ALA A 55 4.28 -9.53 3.92
CA ALA A 55 3.15 -8.80 3.36
C ALA A 55 1.78 -9.48 3.63
N PRO A 56 0.76 -8.74 4.08
CA PRO A 56 -0.60 -9.26 4.25
C PRO A 56 -1.16 -9.80 2.93
N GLN A 57 -1.85 -10.93 3.01
CA GLN A 57 -2.37 -11.64 1.85
C GLN A 57 -3.78 -11.17 1.41
N ALA A 58 -4.59 -10.65 2.31
CA ALA A 58 -5.98 -10.24 2.00
C ALA A 58 -6.11 -8.73 1.76
N ALA A 59 -6.92 -8.37 0.76
CA ALA A 59 -7.39 -7.01 0.56
C ALA A 59 -8.53 -6.70 1.55
N PRO A 60 -8.50 -5.56 2.26
CA PRO A 60 -9.66 -5.08 3.00
C PRO A 60 -10.86 -4.85 2.08
N GLU A 61 -12.07 -4.93 2.62
CA GLU A 61 -13.29 -4.63 1.86
C GLU A 61 -13.27 -3.20 1.31
N GLY A 62 -13.68 -3.03 0.04
CA GLY A 62 -13.70 -1.73 -0.63
C GLY A 62 -12.31 -1.16 -0.96
N VAL A 63 -11.24 -1.95 -0.81
CA VAL A 63 -9.87 -1.57 -1.14
C VAL A 63 -9.35 -2.49 -2.24
N LYS A 64 -8.94 -1.91 -3.38
CA LYS A 64 -8.24 -2.68 -4.41
C LYS A 64 -6.76 -2.78 -4.04
N VAL A 65 -6.17 -3.94 -4.27
CA VAL A 65 -4.78 -4.21 -3.87
C VAL A 65 -3.97 -4.79 -5.03
N TRP A 66 -2.81 -4.20 -5.28
CA TRP A 66 -1.82 -4.70 -6.24
C TRP A 66 -0.51 -5.03 -5.54
N ARG A 67 0.20 -6.03 -6.06
CA ARG A 67 1.48 -6.50 -5.54
C ARG A 67 2.56 -6.35 -6.58
N PHE A 68 3.69 -5.79 -6.17
CA PHE A 68 4.84 -5.57 -7.02
C PHE A 68 6.11 -6.05 -6.32
N ARG A 69 7.06 -6.53 -7.12
CA ARG A 69 8.42 -6.80 -6.67
C ARG A 69 9.35 -5.80 -7.33
N PRO A 70 10.36 -5.27 -6.61
CA PRO A 70 11.44 -4.55 -7.26
C PRO A 70 12.06 -5.44 -8.34
N VAL A 71 12.24 -4.87 -9.53
CA VAL A 71 13.02 -5.51 -10.58
C VAL A 71 14.48 -5.17 -10.28
N ALA A 72 15.34 -6.18 -10.13
CA ALA A 72 16.77 -5.92 -10.05
C ALA A 72 17.20 -5.27 -11.37
N PRO A 73 18.01 -4.19 -11.34
CA PRO A 73 18.56 -3.66 -12.58
C PRO A 73 19.31 -4.78 -13.32
N GLU A 74 19.05 -4.94 -14.62
CA GLU A 74 19.81 -5.89 -15.44
C GLU A 74 21.26 -5.39 -15.53
N GLY A 75 22.18 -6.10 -14.87
CA GLY A 75 23.62 -5.89 -14.97
C GLY A 75 24.18 -4.86 -13.97
N GLY A 76 25.01 -5.36 -13.05
CA GLY A 76 25.85 -4.55 -12.19
C GLY A 76 27.12 -5.32 -11.81
N ALA A 77 28.13 -5.19 -12.68
CA ALA A 77 29.50 -5.73 -12.67
C ALA A 77 29.67 -7.23 -12.97
#